data_AF-A0AAV7IG63-F1
#
_entry.id   AF-A0AAV7IG63-F1
#
_cell.length_a   1.000
_cell.length_b   1.000
_cell.length_c   1.000
_cell.angle_alpha   90.00
_cell.angle_beta   90.00
_cell.angle_gamma   90.00
#
_symmetry.space_group_name_H-M   'P 1'
#
loop_
_entity.id
_entity.type
_entity.pdbx_description
1 polymer ?
#
loop_
_entity_poly.entity_id
_entity_poly.type
_entity_poly.pdbx_seq_one_letter_code
_entity_poly.pdbx_strand_id
1 'polypeptide(L)'
;MLSKTGEIRRDESCLDYSGTDVILYPCHGSKGNQQWIYNSQTKQIRHGSSDKCMSITESKQRLLMEECSPSAPRQRWSLENYNPSKL
;
A
#
# COMPACT_ATOMS: atom_id res chain seq x y z
N MET A 1 1.47 7.15 -7.76
CA MET A 1 1.85 5.94 -8.54
C MET A 1 2.81 5.09 -7.71
N LEU A 2 2.75 3.76 -7.81
CA LEU A 2 3.70 2.86 -7.15
C LEU A 2 5.05 2.91 -7.87
N SER A 3 6.12 3.23 -7.15
CA SER A 3 7.49 3.33 -7.69
C SER A 3 8.21 1.98 -7.69
N LYS A 4 9.33 1.90 -8.43
CA LYS A 4 10.25 0.75 -8.43
C LYS A 4 10.83 0.43 -7.04
N THR A 5 10.97 1.45 -6.21
CA THR A 5 11.46 1.32 -4.83
C THR A 5 10.38 0.91 -3.83
N GLY A 6 9.14 0.73 -4.30
CA GLY A 6 8.00 0.32 -3.50
C GLY A 6 7.29 1.48 -2.81
N GLU A 7 7.42 2.71 -3.28
CA GLU A 7 6.72 3.87 -2.69
C GLU A 7 5.39 4.11 -3.41
N ILE A 8 4.29 4.27 -2.69
CA ILE A 8 3.05 4.81 -3.25
C ILE A 8 3.10 6.33 -3.07
N ARG A 9 3.37 7.07 -4.15
CA ARG A 9 3.66 8.52 -4.06
C ARG A 9 2.81 9.41 -4.96
N ARG A 10 2.69 10.67 -4.56
CA ARG A 10 2.26 11.79 -5.40
C ARG A 10 3.21 12.96 -5.14
N ASP A 11 3.89 13.42 -6.19
CA ASP A 11 4.95 14.43 -6.11
C ASP A 11 6.02 13.98 -5.08
N GLU A 12 6.29 14.80 -4.06
CA GLU A 12 7.25 14.53 -2.97
C GLU A 12 6.58 13.93 -1.71
N SER A 13 5.30 13.55 -1.78
CA SER A 13 4.57 12.92 -0.68
C SER A 13 4.40 11.42 -0.93
N CYS A 14 4.79 10.62 0.06
CA CYS A 14 4.72 9.17 0.06
C CYS A 14 3.72 8.68 1.09
N LEU A 15 3.05 7.58 0.77
CA LEU A 15 2.19 6.88 1.72
C LEU A 15 3.05 6.22 2.80
N ASP A 16 2.72 6.45 4.06
CA ASP A 16 3.50 6.06 5.22
C ASP A 16 2.61 5.38 6.27
N TYR A 17 3.08 4.28 6.85
CA TYR A 17 2.40 3.59 7.95
C TYR A 17 3.37 3.13 9.04
N SER A 18 3.14 3.64 10.25
CA SER A 18 4.00 3.40 11.43
C SER A 18 3.30 2.64 12.56
N GLY A 19 2.12 2.07 12.31
CA GLY A 19 1.40 1.22 13.27
C GLY A 19 0.00 1.72 13.66
N THR A 20 -0.35 2.96 13.31
CA THR A 20 -1.65 3.58 13.63
C THR A 20 -2.47 3.83 12.37
N ASP A 21 -2.23 4.96 11.72
CA ASP A 21 -2.95 5.41 10.53
C ASP A 21 -2.02 5.41 9.31
N VAL A 22 -2.62 5.24 8.14
CA VAL A 22 -1.93 5.44 6.87
C VAL A 22 -2.01 6.93 6.52
N ILE A 23 -0.86 7.59 6.45
CA ILE A 23 -0.76 9.03 6.21
C ILE A 23 0.05 9.34 4.95
N LEU A 24 0.06 10.61 4.55
CA LEU A 24 1.04 11.13 3.61
C LEU A 24 2.17 11.80 4.40
N TYR A 25 3.40 11.44 4.08
CA TYR A 25 4.61 12.02 4.68
C TYR A 25 5.64 12.31 3.58
N PRO A 26 6.57 13.27 3.76
CA PRO A 26 7.64 13.48 2.79
C PRO A 26 8.38 12.19 2.43
N CYS A 27 8.57 11.97 1.13
CA CYS A 27 9.32 10.83 0.63
C CYS A 27 10.78 10.94 1.08
N HIS A 28 11.29 9.92 1.77
CA HIS A 28 12.69 9.90 2.23
C HIS A 28 13.54 8.82 1.54
N GLY A 29 12.96 7.96 0.68
CA GLY A 29 13.69 6.98 -0.12
C GLY A 29 14.36 5.84 0.66
N SER A 30 14.19 5.80 1.99
CA SER A 30 14.83 4.82 2.87
C SER A 30 13.96 3.58 3.15
N LYS A 31 12.88 3.39 2.38
CA LYS A 31 11.91 2.30 2.57
C LYS A 31 11.24 2.38 3.95
N GLY A 32 11.32 1.31 4.74
CA GLY A 32 10.72 1.23 6.08
C GLY A 32 9.20 1.40 6.01
N ASN A 33 8.69 2.41 6.71
CA ASN A 33 7.26 2.70 6.80
C ASN A 33 6.65 3.22 5.49
N GLN A 34 7.48 3.53 4.48
CA GLN A 34 7.05 3.98 3.15
C GLN A 34 7.18 2.89 2.08
N GLN A 35 7.44 1.65 2.49
CA GLN A 35 7.59 0.52 1.56
C GLN A 35 6.29 -0.28 1.42
N TRP A 36 5.85 -0.43 0.19
CA TRP A 36 4.62 -1.10 -0.21
C TRP A 36 4.91 -2.11 -1.31
N ILE A 37 4.24 -3.26 -1.23
CA ILE A 37 4.39 -4.36 -2.17
C ILE A 37 3.01 -4.66 -2.74
N TYR A 38 2.86 -4.57 -4.05
CA TYR A 38 1.62 -4.93 -4.72
C TYR A 38 1.72 -6.35 -5.28
N ASN A 39 0.83 -7.23 -4.81
CA ASN A 39 0.67 -8.57 -5.38
C ASN A 39 -0.42 -8.53 -6.45
N SER A 40 -0.04 -8.65 -7.73
CA SER A 40 -0.99 -8.57 -8.84
C SER A 40 -1.93 -9.78 -8.95
N GLN A 41 -1.59 -10.92 -8.34
CA GLN A 41 -2.45 -12.12 -8.35
C GLN A 41 -3.58 -11.98 -7.33
N THR A 42 -3.26 -11.58 -6.09
CA THR A 42 -4.26 -11.39 -5.02
C THR A 42 -4.88 -9.99 -5.03
N LYS A 43 -4.30 -9.06 -5.78
CA LYS A 43 -4.63 -7.62 -5.81
C LYS A 43 -4.44 -6.93 -4.46
N GLN A 44 -3.58 -7.45 -3.59
CA GLN A 44 -3.32 -6.86 -2.28
C GLN A 44 -2.14 -5.88 -2.31
N ILE A 45 -2.25 -4.82 -1.51
CA ILE A 45 -1.15 -3.91 -1.20
C ILE A 45 -0.68 -4.27 0.22
N ARG A 46 0.49 -4.89 0.33
CA ARG A 46 1.12 -5.27 1.59
C ARG A 46 2.11 -4.19 2.02
N HIS A 47 2.11 -3.85 3.29
CA HIS A 47 3.13 -2.99 3.88
C HIS A 47 4.40 -3.80 4.21
N GLY A 48 5.56 -3.30 3.80
CA GLY A 48 6.81 -4.04 3.82
C GLY A 48 7.29 -4.44 5.22
N SER A 49 7.20 -3.52 6.20
CA SER A 49 7.75 -3.76 7.55
C SER A 49 6.78 -4.44 8.51
N SER A 50 5.47 -4.27 8.33
CA SER A 50 4.46 -4.85 9.23
C SER A 50 3.78 -6.11 8.69
N ASP A 51 4.00 -6.46 7.43
CA ASP A 51 3.33 -7.55 6.70
C ASP A 51 1.79 -7.50 6.63
N LYS A 52 1.16 -6.48 7.22
CA LYS A 52 -0.27 -6.17 7.08
C LYS A 52 -0.64 -5.69 5.68
N CYS A 53 -1.90 -5.90 5.32
CA CYS A 53 -2.48 -5.46 4.06
C CYS A 53 -3.36 -4.24 4.24
N MET A 54 -3.32 -3.35 3.25
CA MET A 54 -4.22 -2.20 3.18
C MET A 54 -5.64 -2.67 2.88
N SER A 55 -6.59 -2.17 3.66
CA SER A 55 -8.00 -2.49 3.53
C SER A 55 -8.85 -1.25 3.70
N ILE A 56 -10.03 -1.25 3.09
CA ILE A 56 -11.05 -0.26 3.40
C ILE A 56 -11.92 -0.78 4.55
N THR A 57 -12.35 0.08 5.46
CA THR A 57 -13.35 -0.24 6.51
C THR A 57 -14.65 -0.79 5.90
N GLU A 58 -15.41 -1.58 6.68
CA GLU A 58 -16.74 -2.07 6.26
C GLU A 58 -17.71 -0.91 5.91
N SER A 59 -17.62 0.20 6.64
CA SER A 59 -18.38 1.42 6.35
C SER A 59 -17.92 2.16 5.08
N LYS A 60 -16.80 1.73 4.48
CA LYS A 60 -16.17 2.33 3.30
C LYS A 60 -15.73 3.79 3.47
N GLN A 61 -15.49 4.22 4.72
CA GLN A 61 -15.16 5.62 5.02
C GLN A 61 -13.67 5.88 5.25
N ARG A 62 -12.91 4.85 5.63
CA ARG A 62 -11.50 4.96 6.01
C ARG A 62 -10.68 3.77 5.54
N LEU A 63 -9.37 4.01 5.38
CA LEU A 63 -8.37 2.97 5.21
C LEU A 63 -7.91 2.45 6.58
N LEU A 64 -7.51 1.19 6.63
CA LEU A 64 -6.84 0.58 7.77
C LEU A 64 -5.83 -0.46 7.31
N MET A 65 -4.98 -0.91 8.24
CA MET A 65 -4.05 -2.01 8.04
C MET A 65 -4.49 -3.21 8.87
N GLU A 66 -4.77 -4.33 8.22
CA GLU A 66 -5.24 -5.57 8.85
C GLU A 66 -4.44 -6.78 8.36
N GLU A 67 -4.63 -7.93 8.99
CA GLU A 67 -4.03 -9.19 8.54
C GLU A 67 -4.39 -9.49 7.08
N CYS A 68 -3.41 -9.89 6.29
CA CYS A 68 -3.61 -10.17 4.89
C CYS A 68 -4.52 -11.39 4.69
N SER A 69 -5.64 -11.20 4.01
CA SER A 69 -6.59 -12.26 3.68
C SER A 69 -6.92 -12.24 2.19
N PRO A 70 -6.43 -13.19 1.37
CA PRO A 70 -6.67 -13.21 -0.08
C PRO A 70 -8.16 -13.32 -0.45
N SER A 71 -9.00 -13.86 0.44
CA SER A 71 -10.44 -13.95 0.26
C SER A 71 -11.17 -12.65 0.57
N ALA A 72 -10.55 -11.71 1.31
CA ALA A 72 -11.18 -10.45 1.71
C ALA A 72 -11.30 -9.47 0.52
N PRO A 73 -12.51 -9.13 0.06
CA PRO A 73 -12.69 -8.21 -1.06
C PRO A 73 -12.23 -6.78 -0.73
N ARG A 74 -12.31 -6.37 0.55
CA ARG A 74 -11.90 -5.04 1.03
C ARG A 74 -10.40 -4.76 0.91
N GLN A 75 -9.60 -5.82 0.71
CA GLN A 75 -8.15 -5.74 0.53
C GLN A 75 -7.71 -5.80 -0.94
N ARG A 76 -8.66 -5.76 -1.90
CA ARG A 76 -8.36 -5.87 -3.33
C ARG A 76 -8.33 -4.51 -3.99
N TRP A 77 -7.17 -4.11 -4.46
CA TRP A 77 -6.88 -2.83 -5.09
C TRP A 77 -6.51 -3.04 -6.56
N SER A 78 -7.01 -2.19 -7.46
CA SER A 78 -6.57 -2.18 -8.85
C SER A 78 -5.79 -0.90 -9.09
N LEU A 79 -4.52 -1.04 -9.46
CA LEU A 79 -3.65 0.08 -9.77
C LEU A 79 -3.79 0.43 -11.26
N GLU A 80 -4.18 1.66 -11.55
CA GLU A 80 -4.26 2.14 -12.92
C GLU A 80 -2.88 2.16 -13.58
N ASN A 81 -2.82 1.77 -14.86
CA ASN A 81 -1.58 1.73 -15.66
C ASN A 81 -0.48 0.84 -15.05
N TYR A 82 -0.86 -0.14 -14.22
CA TYR A 82 0.07 -1.10 -13.64
C TYR A 82 0.78 -1.90 -14.75
N ASN A 83 2.11 -1.87 -14.72
CA ASN A 83 2.95 -2.65 -15.62
C ASN A 83 4.04 -3.33 -14.79
N PRO A 84 4.01 -4.67 -14.64
CA PRO A 84 5.00 -5.40 -13.85
C PRO A 84 6.42 -5.27 -14.41
N SER A 85 6.59 -5.00 -15.71
CA SER A 85 7.91 -4.77 -16.33
C SER A 85 8.50 -3.40 -15.99
N LYS A 86 7.73 -2.50 -15.35
CA LYS A 86 8.18 -1.17 -14.94
C LYS A 86 8.49 -1.07 -13.44
N LEU A 87 8.34 -2.17 -12.69
CA LEU A 87 8.73 -2.27 -11.29
C LEU A 87 10.21 -2.66 -11.17
#